data_AF-A0A9Q1CWJ6-F1
#
_entry.id   AF-A0A9Q1CWJ6-F1
#
_cell.length_a   1.000
_cell.length_b   1.000
_cell.length_c   1.000
_cell.angle_alpha   90.00
_cell.angle_beta   90.00
_cell.angle_gamma   90.00
#
_symmetry.space_group_name_H-M   'P 1'
#
loop_
_entity.id
_entity.type
_entity.pdbx_description
1 polymer ?
#
loop_
_entity_poly.entity_id
_entity_poly.type
_entity_poly.pdbx_seq_one_letter_code
_entity_poly.pdbx_strand_id
1 'polypeptide(L)'
;MSKKKKDWKVEKARLLSLTVEERRKEYYESVTLDKIPTWKKQEKSKGKEEVDEQDVPHLSDKVSLYKGDITILEVDAIVNADSSHTVMSTESAEFSTK
;
A
#
# COMPACT_ATOMS: atom_id res chain seq x y z
N MET A 1 -7.03 8.25 33.48
CA MET A 1 -5.71 7.75 33.06
C MET A 1 -5.50 8.09 31.59
N SER A 2 -4.89 9.24 31.31
CA SER A 2 -4.66 9.70 29.92
C SER A 2 -3.56 8.84 29.30
N LYS A 3 -3.92 8.02 28.30
CA LYS A 3 -2.94 7.31 27.47
C LYS A 3 -2.12 8.39 26.76
N LYS A 4 -0.84 8.56 27.11
CA LYS A 4 0.10 9.39 26.34
C LYS A 4 0.04 8.87 24.90
N LYS A 5 -0.51 9.67 23.99
CA LYS A 5 -0.52 9.34 22.55
C LYS A 5 0.96 9.20 22.15
N LYS A 6 1.34 8.07 21.55
CA LYS A 6 2.64 7.97 20.88
C LYS A 6 2.65 9.03 19.77
N ASP A 7 3.72 9.81 19.70
CA ASP A 7 3.87 10.79 18.62
C ASP A 7 4.00 10.02 17.29
N TRP A 8 3.00 10.18 16.42
CA TRP A 8 2.96 9.51 15.12
C TRP A 8 4.15 9.89 14.25
N LYS A 9 4.73 11.08 14.44
CA LYS A 9 5.90 11.54 13.67
C LYS A 9 7.14 10.71 14.03
N VAL A 10 7.32 10.43 15.32
CA VAL A 10 8.43 9.60 15.82
C VAL A 10 8.28 8.16 15.33
N GLU A 11 7.07 7.60 15.44
CA GLU A 11 6.81 6.23 14.97
C GLU A 11 6.95 6.11 13.44
N LYS A 12 6.47 7.11 12.69
CA LYS A 12 6.66 7.17 11.23
C LYS A 12 8.14 7.22 10.84
N ALA A 13 8.94 8.06 11.50
CA ALA A 13 10.38 8.14 11.25
C ALA A 13 11.08 6.81 11.57
N ARG A 14 10.70 6.15 12.67
CA ARG A 14 11.20 4.81 13.03
C ARG A 14 10.90 3.80 11.92
N LEU A 15 9.64 3.69 11.49
CA LEU A 15 9.22 2.73 10.47
C LEU A 15 9.89 2.96 9.11
N LEU A 16 10.12 4.22 8.71
CA LEU A 16 10.83 4.56 7.47
C LEU A 16 12.33 4.24 7.52
N SER A 17 12.92 4.14 8.71
CA SER A 17 14.34 3.83 8.88
C SER A 17 14.69 2.34 8.91
N LEU A 18 13.69 1.47 9.11
CA LEU A 18 13.87 0.02 9.16
C LEU A 18 14.06 -0.58 7.77
N THR A 19 14.83 -1.67 7.69
CA THR A 19 14.86 -2.48 6.46
C THR A 19 13.57 -3.27 6.26
N VAL A 20 13.34 -3.78 5.05
CA VAL A 20 12.16 -4.60 4.74
C VAL A 20 12.11 -5.86 5.64
N GLU A 21 13.25 -6.48 5.91
CA GLU A 21 13.36 -7.66 6.75
C GLU A 21 13.02 -7.36 8.22
N GLU A 22 13.43 -6.20 8.73
CA GLU A 22 13.09 -5.77 10.08
C GLU A 22 11.61 -5.43 10.20
N ARG A 23 11.04 -4.74 9.21
CA ARG A 23 9.60 -4.47 9.16
C ARG A 23 8.78 -5.76 9.14
N ARG A 24 9.21 -6.78 8.39
CA ARG A 24 8.53 -8.08 8.31
C ARG A 24 8.44 -8.84 9.63
N LYS A 25 9.36 -8.59 10.57
CA LYS A 25 9.28 -9.18 11.93
C LYS A 25 8.12 -8.62 12.76
N GLU A 26 7.65 -7.41 12.42
CA GLU A 26 6.56 -6.74 13.12
C GLU A 26 5.19 -7.00 12.45
N TYR A 27 5.14 -7.64 11.28
CA TYR A 27 3.89 -7.97 10.58
C TYR A 27 3.23 -9.21 11.17
N TYR A 28 1.89 -9.20 11.22
CA TYR A 28 1.12 -10.41 11.55
C TYR A 28 1.05 -11.35 10.34
N GLU A 29 0.61 -10.84 9.19
CA GLU A 29 0.48 -11.58 7.93
C GLU A 29 0.72 -10.61 6.77
N SER A 30 1.47 -11.03 5.75
CA SER A 30 1.76 -10.17 4.59
C SER A 30 1.91 -10.96 3.29
N VAL A 31 1.48 -10.34 2.20
CA VAL A 31 1.58 -10.84 0.83
C VAL A 31 2.54 -9.95 0.06
N THR A 32 3.68 -10.52 -0.36
CA THR A 32 4.68 -9.82 -1.18
C THR A 32 4.12 -9.52 -2.58
N LEU A 33 4.57 -8.42 -3.18
CA LEU A 33 4.18 -8.04 -4.54
C LEU A 33 4.46 -9.15 -5.58
N ASP A 34 5.54 -9.92 -5.39
CA ASP A 34 5.93 -11.02 -6.29
C ASP A 34 4.87 -12.15 -6.38
N LYS A 35 4.05 -12.32 -5.34
CA LYS A 35 2.99 -13.33 -5.31
C LYS A 35 1.73 -12.87 -6.05
N ILE A 36 1.65 -11.60 -6.44
CA ILE A 36 0.50 -11.03 -7.15
C ILE A 36 0.77 -11.15 -8.66
N PRO A 37 0.06 -12.02 -9.39
CA PRO A 37 0.26 -12.15 -10.82
C PRO A 37 -0.21 -10.90 -11.56
N THR A 38 0.55 -10.47 -12.55
CA THR A 38 0.14 -9.40 -13.47
C THR A 38 -1.07 -9.82 -14.29
N TRP A 39 -1.83 -8.84 -14.78
CA TRP A 39 -3.00 -9.08 -15.63
C TRP A 39 -2.65 -9.95 -16.84
N LYS A 40 -1.48 -9.71 -17.45
CA LYS A 40 -0.95 -10.55 -18.52
C LYS A 40 -0.83 -12.01 -18.11
N LYS A 41 -0.23 -12.30 -16.95
CA LYS A 41 -0.07 -13.67 -16.44
C LYS A 41 -1.43 -14.29 -16.09
N GLN A 42 -2.35 -13.52 -15.54
CA GLN A 42 -3.70 -13.98 -15.20
C GLN A 42 -4.52 -14.35 -16.45
N GLU A 43 -4.48 -13.56 -17.53
CA GLU A 43 -5.23 -13.88 -18.75
C GLU A 43 -4.62 -15.09 -19.49
N LYS A 44 -3.28 -15.23 -19.50
CA LYS A 44 -2.60 -16.44 -20.02
C LYS A 44 -3.04 -17.69 -19.27
N SER A 45 -3.15 -17.63 -17.94
CA SER A 45 -3.63 -18.76 -17.13
C SER A 45 -5.10 -19.14 -17.35
N LYS A 46 -5.90 -18.23 -17.94
CA LYS A 46 -7.32 -18.47 -18.26
C LYS A 46 -7.54 -18.94 -19.71
N GLY A 47 -6.47 -19.17 -20.47
CA GLY A 47 -6.55 -19.74 -21.82
C GLY A 47 -7.07 -18.79 -22.90
N LYS A 48 -7.02 -17.47 -22.68
CA LYS A 48 -7.24 -16.50 -23.75
C LYS A 48 -5.94 -16.32 -24.53
N GLU A 49 -5.97 -16.64 -25.82
CA GLU A 49 -4.86 -16.40 -26.74
C GLU A 49 -4.52 -14.91 -26.83
N GLU A 50 -3.22 -14.67 -26.97
CA GLU A 50 -2.62 -13.34 -27.05
C GLU A 50 -3.14 -12.66 -28.32
N VAL A 51 -3.94 -11.60 -28.17
CA VAL A 51 -4.18 -10.68 -29.28
C VAL A 51 -2.83 -10.06 -29.60
N ASP A 52 -2.38 -10.29 -30.83
CA ASP A 52 -1.09 -9.89 -31.36
C ASP A 52 -0.86 -8.38 -31.15
N GLU A 53 -0.07 -8.01 -30.14
CA GLU A 53 0.20 -6.61 -29.81
C GLU A 53 1.64 -6.25 -30.20
N GLN A 54 1.76 -5.75 -31.43
CA GLN A 54 2.91 -4.99 -31.91
C GLN A 54 3.26 -3.85 -30.94
N ASP A 55 4.46 -3.85 -30.38
CA ASP A 55 5.27 -2.69 -29.95
C ASP A 55 4.63 -1.57 -29.09
N VAL A 56 3.45 -1.78 -28.51
CA VAL A 56 2.86 -0.88 -27.51
C VAL A 56 3.34 -1.28 -26.11
N PRO A 57 3.70 -0.32 -25.23
CA PRO A 57 3.99 -0.62 -23.82
C PRO A 57 2.78 -1.29 -23.18
N HIS A 58 2.85 -2.61 -23.03
CA HIS A 58 1.73 -3.43 -22.61
C HIS A 58 1.45 -3.17 -21.13
N LEU A 59 0.47 -2.31 -20.85
CA LEU A 59 0.07 -1.92 -19.48
C LEU A 59 -0.33 -3.13 -18.61
N SER A 60 -0.68 -4.26 -19.23
CA SER A 60 -1.04 -5.51 -18.56
C SER A 60 0.09 -6.14 -17.74
N ASP A 61 1.35 -5.78 -18.00
CA ASP A 61 2.51 -6.17 -17.19
C ASP A 61 2.68 -5.28 -15.95
N LYS A 62 1.96 -4.16 -15.89
CA LYS A 62 2.03 -3.16 -14.80
C LYS A 62 0.78 -3.13 -13.92
N VAL A 63 -0.29 -3.80 -14.32
CA VAL A 63 -1.55 -3.86 -13.57
C VAL A 63 -1.86 -5.29 -13.17
N SER A 64 -2.53 -5.46 -12.04
CA SER A 64 -2.96 -6.76 -11.51
C SER A 64 -4.37 -6.63 -10.96
N LEU A 65 -5.19 -7.67 -11.11
CA LEU A 65 -6.48 -7.75 -10.41
C LEU A 65 -6.33 -8.68 -9.21
N TYR A 66 -6.38 -8.12 -8.01
CA TYR A 66 -6.28 -8.83 -6.74
C TYR A 66 -7.65 -8.86 -6.05
N LYS A 67 -8.06 -10.06 -5.59
CA LYS A 67 -9.26 -10.26 -4.77
C LYS A 67 -8.83 -10.80 -3.41
N GLY A 68 -8.89 -9.97 -2.38
CA GLY A 68 -8.49 -10.31 -1.02
C GLY A 68 -8.51 -9.09 -0.12
N ASP A 69 -7.97 -9.25 1.09
CA ASP A 69 -7.78 -8.14 2.03
C ASP A 69 -6.67 -7.20 1.51
N ILE A 70 -6.95 -5.90 1.41
CA ILE A 70 -5.96 -4.92 0.95
C ILE A 70 -4.91 -4.59 2.03
N THR A 71 -5.21 -4.85 3.31
CA THR A 71 -4.35 -4.50 4.45
C THR A 71 -3.15 -5.40 4.61
N ILE A 72 -3.17 -6.60 4.00
CA ILE A 72 -2.06 -7.56 4.03
C ILE A 72 -1.08 -7.38 2.86
N LEU A 73 -1.34 -6.46 1.94
CA LEU A 73 -0.46 -6.25 0.78
C LEU A 73 0.81 -5.52 1.18
N GLU A 74 1.97 -6.15 0.98
CA GLU A 74 3.28 -5.51 1.13
C GLU A 74 3.60 -4.70 -0.13
N VAL A 75 3.01 -3.50 -0.20
CA VAL A 75 3.18 -2.52 -1.27
C VAL A 75 3.50 -1.14 -0.69
N ASP A 76 4.05 -0.24 -1.50
CA ASP A 76 4.49 1.09 -1.04
C ASP A 76 3.34 1.97 -0.55
N ALA A 77 2.18 1.84 -1.18
CA ALA A 77 0.99 2.60 -0.83
C ALA A 77 -0.28 1.79 -1.09
N ILE A 78 -1.25 1.93 -0.18
CA ILE A 78 -2.63 1.49 -0.37
C ILE A 78 -3.54 2.71 -0.28
N VAL A 79 -4.63 2.70 -1.04
CA VAL A 79 -5.62 3.77 -1.02
C VAL A 79 -6.71 3.41 -0.04
N ASN A 80 -7.01 4.31 0.89
CA ASN A 80 -8.18 4.19 1.75
C ASN A 80 -9.37 4.88 1.07
N ALA A 81 -10.53 4.22 1.03
CA ALA A 81 -11.78 4.82 0.59
C ALA A 81 -12.52 5.35 1.84
N ASP A 82 -12.26 6.61 2.20
CA ASP A 82 -12.88 7.25 3.36
C ASP A 82 -13.98 8.23 2.95
N SER A 83 -14.90 8.50 3.88
CA SER A 83 -15.90 9.56 3.76
C SER A 83 -15.26 10.94 4.03
N SER A 84 -15.87 12.02 3.52
CA SER A 84 -15.37 13.39 3.67
C SER A 84 -15.25 13.90 5.13
N HIS A 85 -15.71 13.12 6.11
CA HIS A 85 -15.62 13.43 7.54
C HIS A 85 -14.39 12.81 8.22
N THR A 86 -13.28 12.65 7.51
CA THR A 86 -12.02 12.22 8.13
C THR A 86 -11.54 13.26 9.15
N VAL A 87 -11.80 12.99 10.42
CA VAL A 87 -11.15 13.67 11.55
C VAL A 87 -9.70 13.18 11.66
N MET A 88 -8.85 13.60 10.71
CA MET A 88 -7.42 13.65 10.99
C MET A 88 -7.27 14.53 12.24
N SER A 89 -6.72 14.00 13.33
CA SER A 89 -6.48 14.76 14.56
C SER A 89 -5.65 16.00 14.23
N THR A 90 -6.34 17.11 14.00
CA THR A 90 -5.78 18.45 13.90
C THR A 90 -5.62 18.92 15.34
N GLU A 91 -4.40 18.89 15.86
CA GLU A 91 -4.05 19.66 17.04
C GLU A 91 -2.76 20.43 16.78
N SER A 92 -2.95 21.74 16.71
CA SER A 92 -2.02 22.84 17.00
C SER A 92 -0.84 23.08 16.05
N ALA A 93 -1.13 23.73 14.93
CA ALA A 93 -0.26 24.80 14.44
C ALA A 93 -0.70 26.09 15.15
N GLU A 94 -0.06 26.43 16.27
CA GLU A 94 -0.13 27.79 16.81
C GLU A 94 0.62 28.71 15.84
N PHE A 95 -0.13 29.35 14.93
CA PHE A 95 0.39 30.48 14.17
C PHE A 95 0.37 31.69 15.10
N SER A 96 1.52 31.93 15.74
CA SER A 96 1.82 33.18 16.45
C SER A 96 1.59 34.35 15.50
N THR A 97 0.55 35.13 15.75
CA THR A 97 0.45 36.48 15.20
C THR A 97 0.83 37.44 16.31
N LYS A 98 1.85 38.21 15.95
CA LYS A 98 2.52 39.30 16.66
C LYS A 98 1.64 40.20 17.53
#